data_AF-A0A7Y2YKE7-F1
#
_entry.id   AF-A0A7Y2YKE7-F1
#
_cell.length_a   1.000
_cell.length_b   1.000
_cell.length_c   1.000
_cell.angle_alpha   90.00
_cell.angle_beta   90.00
_cell.angle_gamma   90.00
#
_symmetry.space_group_name_H-M   'P 1'
#
loop_
_entity.id
_entity.type
_entity.pdbx_description
1 polymer ?
#
loop_
_entity_poly.entity_id
_entity_poly.type
_entity_poly.pdbx_seq_one_letter_code
_entity_poly.pdbx_strand_id
1 'polypeptide(L)'
;MSRYRRLWPFFLWLAVFYGAWLALVLTGERLATALAHWPMAVAMAAGSYVAGSTPMGGGTVGFPVLVLLMDLPATLGRDFSFAIQAVGMTSASIYILCSRKELEWPMLKAALPGALIGTPLGILFVAPLASDLFIKLLFASMWCSFGLLHLRRINEITRYEGMTPHDKAFDYKVGMTVGLFGSLTVASITGVGIDMFLYMFLVLWCHADLKIAIPTSVVLMAFTSLVGIAAKLLLGDLQPGTFENWLAAAPIVAIGAPLGALVVSRIGRRPTLIVVSILCVVQFAWTLVHERASLTPWNAGAALLGVVLFLLLFQDMYSHGVRLARRSRGERSETA
;
A
#
# COMPACT_ATOMS: atom_id res chain seq x y z
N MET A 1 -1.43 -29.66 -15.88
CA MET A 1 -0.89 -28.46 -16.60
C MET A 1 0.21 -27.85 -15.75
N SER A 2 1.45 -27.83 -16.25
CA SER A 2 2.64 -27.50 -15.46
C SER A 2 2.58 -26.08 -14.87
N ARG A 3 3.15 -25.91 -13.67
CA ARG A 3 3.28 -24.62 -12.95
C ARG A 3 3.84 -23.51 -13.85
N TYR A 4 4.71 -23.87 -14.80
CA TYR A 4 5.28 -22.99 -15.81
C TYR A 4 4.25 -22.37 -16.76
N ARG A 5 3.29 -23.16 -17.26
CA ARG A 5 2.25 -22.64 -18.17
C ARG A 5 1.34 -21.62 -17.50
N ARG A 6 1.21 -21.71 -16.17
CA ARG A 6 0.40 -20.77 -15.36
C ARG A 6 1.10 -19.44 -15.10
N LEU A 7 2.44 -19.44 -14.99
CA LEU A 7 3.24 -18.24 -14.73
C LEU A 7 3.73 -17.55 -16.01
N TRP A 8 3.39 -18.07 -17.20
CA TRP A 8 3.76 -17.45 -18.47
C TRP A 8 3.40 -15.96 -18.58
N PRO A 9 2.18 -15.50 -18.19
CA PRO A 9 1.85 -14.07 -18.27
C PRO A 9 2.75 -13.20 -17.39
N PHE A 10 3.22 -13.74 -16.26
CA PHE A 10 4.16 -13.05 -15.39
C PHE A 10 5.55 -12.91 -16.03
N PHE A 11 6.07 -13.98 -16.65
CA PHE A 11 7.35 -13.90 -17.37
C PHE A 11 7.28 -13.00 -18.60
N LEU A 12 6.15 -13.02 -19.32
CA LEU A 12 5.89 -12.12 -20.43
C LEU A 12 5.88 -10.66 -19.97
N TRP A 13 5.19 -10.36 -18.86
CA TRP A 13 5.22 -9.04 -18.25
C TRP A 13 6.63 -8.57 -17.91
N LEU A 14 7.44 -9.40 -17.26
CA LEU A 14 8.83 -9.06 -16.95
C LEU A 14 9.64 -8.82 -18.22
N ALA A 15 9.50 -9.66 -19.24
CA ALA A 15 10.21 -9.49 -20.51
C ALA A 15 9.84 -8.15 -21.19
N VAL A 16 8.54 -7.81 -21.22
CA VAL A 16 8.05 -6.53 -21.76
C VAL A 16 8.57 -5.36 -20.94
N PHE A 17 8.49 -5.44 -19.61
CA PHE A 17 8.95 -4.38 -18.71
C PHE A 17 10.45 -4.14 -18.84
N TYR A 18 11.29 -5.17 -18.76
CA TYR A 18 12.73 -5.04 -18.90
C TYR A 18 13.14 -4.61 -20.30
N GLY A 19 12.44 -5.08 -21.35
CA GLY A 19 12.64 -4.63 -22.72
C GLY A 19 12.37 -3.14 -22.87
N ALA A 20 11.23 -2.65 -22.35
CA ALA A 20 10.87 -1.24 -22.38
C ALA A 20 11.81 -0.37 -21.52
N TRP A 21 12.16 -0.83 -20.32
CA TRP A 21 13.09 -0.13 -19.44
C TRP A 21 14.49 -0.03 -20.07
N LEU A 22 14.99 -1.12 -20.65
CA LEU A 22 16.28 -1.13 -21.33
C LEU A 22 16.28 -0.20 -22.55
N ALA A 23 15.20 -0.23 -23.36
CA ALA A 23 15.04 0.69 -24.48
C ALA A 23 15.05 2.15 -24.01
N LEU A 24 14.41 2.47 -22.89
CA LEU A 24 14.40 3.81 -22.32
C LEU A 24 15.79 4.24 -21.82
N VAL A 25 16.54 3.34 -21.17
CA VAL A 25 17.89 3.62 -20.67
C VAL A 25 18.88 3.82 -21.81
N LEU A 26 18.82 2.97 -22.85
CA LEU A 26 19.74 3.01 -23.98
C LEU A 26 19.46 4.17 -24.93
N THR A 27 18.19 4.41 -25.30
CA THR A 27 17.85 5.50 -26.24
C THR A 27 17.99 6.88 -25.62
N GLY A 28 17.83 7.00 -24.29
CA GLY A 28 17.96 8.27 -23.58
C GLY A 28 19.33 8.53 -22.96
N GLU A 29 20.33 7.66 -23.19
CA GLU A 29 21.65 7.70 -22.53
C GLU A 29 21.56 7.83 -20.99
N ARG A 30 20.51 7.26 -20.39
CA ARG A 30 20.17 7.47 -18.95
C ARG A 30 20.87 6.50 -18.01
N LEU A 31 21.82 5.71 -18.49
CA LEU A 31 22.52 4.73 -17.66
C LEU A 31 23.28 5.40 -16.51
N ALA A 32 23.98 6.51 -16.79
CA ALA A 32 24.66 7.28 -15.76
C ALA A 32 23.70 7.81 -14.70
N THR A 33 22.51 8.28 -15.11
CA THR A 33 21.46 8.76 -14.20
C THR A 33 20.92 7.64 -13.30
N ALA A 34 20.67 6.45 -13.87
CA ALA A 34 20.23 5.29 -13.11
C ALA A 34 21.27 4.86 -12.06
N LEU A 35 22.54 4.84 -12.44
CA LEU A 35 23.64 4.49 -11.55
C LEU A 35 23.86 5.55 -10.46
N ALA A 36 23.66 6.83 -10.76
CA ALA A 36 23.76 7.90 -9.78
C ALA A 36 22.72 7.77 -8.65
N HIS A 37 21.55 7.17 -8.93
CA HIS A 37 20.47 6.98 -7.96
C HIS A 37 20.42 5.56 -7.36
N TRP A 38 21.55 4.84 -7.37
CA TRP A 38 21.67 3.49 -6.78
C TRP A 38 21.19 3.36 -5.32
N PRO A 39 21.30 4.38 -4.41
CA PRO A 39 20.82 4.23 -3.04
C PRO A 39 19.32 3.92 -3.00
N MET A 40 18.55 4.48 -3.94
CA MET A 40 17.12 4.21 -4.03
C MET A 40 16.82 2.79 -4.51
N ALA A 41 17.65 2.25 -5.42
CA ALA A 41 17.54 0.85 -5.84
C ALA A 41 17.77 -0.12 -4.67
N VAL A 42 18.74 0.18 -3.81
CA VAL A 42 19.04 -0.62 -2.60
C VAL A 42 17.92 -0.52 -1.57
N ALA A 43 17.44 0.70 -1.29
CA ALA A 43 16.29 0.90 -0.41
C ALA A 43 15.07 0.12 -0.90
N MET A 44 14.81 0.15 -2.21
CA MET A 44 13.69 -0.55 -2.81
C MET A 44 13.89 -2.06 -2.98
N ALA A 45 15.11 -2.59 -2.81
CA ALA A 45 15.30 -4.03 -2.66
C ALA A 45 14.60 -4.53 -1.38
N ALA A 46 14.79 -3.83 -0.26
CA ALA A 46 14.06 -4.10 0.97
C ALA A 46 12.57 -3.71 0.86
N GLY A 47 12.30 -2.53 0.29
CA GLY A 47 10.94 -2.00 0.14
C GLY A 47 10.02 -2.87 -0.70
N SER A 48 10.52 -3.41 -1.81
CA SER A 48 9.73 -4.29 -2.68
C SER A 48 9.36 -5.62 -2.01
N TYR A 49 10.25 -6.21 -1.22
CA TYR A 49 9.91 -7.38 -0.41
C TYR A 49 8.75 -7.10 0.55
N VAL A 50 8.83 -5.98 1.29
CA VAL A 50 7.76 -5.55 2.21
C VAL A 50 6.45 -5.28 1.45
N ALA A 51 6.54 -4.64 0.30
CA ALA A 51 5.39 -4.29 -0.55
C ALA A 51 4.56 -5.51 -0.95
N GLY A 52 5.22 -6.57 -1.42
CA GLY A 52 4.52 -7.76 -1.90
C GLY A 52 4.04 -8.69 -0.78
N SER A 53 4.59 -8.54 0.43
CA SER A 53 4.32 -9.44 1.55
C SER A 53 3.33 -8.86 2.58
N THR A 54 3.03 -7.56 2.52
CA THR A 54 2.20 -6.83 3.49
C THR A 54 1.25 -5.84 2.80
N PRO A 55 0.16 -5.41 3.46
CA PRO A 55 -0.83 -4.51 2.86
C PRO A 55 -0.43 -3.02 2.91
N MET A 56 0.86 -2.70 3.05
CA MET A 56 1.33 -1.31 3.18
C MET A 56 2.08 -0.81 1.93
N GLY A 57 2.26 -1.65 0.93
CA GLY A 57 2.88 -1.26 -0.33
C GLY A 57 4.36 -0.88 -0.22
N GLY A 58 4.98 -0.59 -1.38
CA GLY A 58 6.42 -0.32 -1.47
C GLY A 58 6.82 1.09 -1.03
N GLY A 59 5.88 2.04 -1.12
CA GLY A 59 6.11 3.40 -0.64
C GLY A 59 6.29 3.48 0.88
N THR A 60 5.97 2.42 1.65
CA THR A 60 6.28 2.38 3.09
C THR A 60 7.77 2.44 3.41
N VAL A 61 8.60 1.89 2.52
CA VAL A 61 10.05 2.01 2.65
C VAL A 61 10.58 3.12 1.75
N GLY A 62 9.99 3.28 0.56
CA GLY A 62 10.43 4.31 -0.38
C GLY A 62 10.22 5.74 0.11
N PHE A 63 9.06 6.04 0.70
CA PHE A 63 8.74 7.39 1.20
C PHE A 63 9.69 7.81 2.33
N PRO A 64 9.90 7.03 3.42
CA PRO A 64 10.80 7.44 4.49
C PRO A 64 12.25 7.57 4.04
N VAL A 65 12.70 6.73 3.11
CA VAL A 65 14.07 6.85 2.58
C VAL A 65 14.22 8.16 1.80
N LEU A 66 13.31 8.46 0.87
CA LEU A 66 13.42 9.70 0.10
C LEU A 66 13.23 10.94 1.00
N VAL A 67 12.27 10.88 1.93
CA VAL A 67 11.79 12.07 2.64
C VAL A 67 12.49 12.31 3.97
N LEU A 68 12.89 11.26 4.70
CA LEU A 68 13.51 11.36 6.03
C LEU A 68 15.01 11.00 6.05
N LEU A 69 15.50 10.25 5.06
CA LEU A 69 16.91 9.88 4.96
C LEU A 69 17.65 10.73 3.93
N MET A 70 16.99 11.09 2.82
CA MET A 70 17.57 11.90 1.74
C MET A 70 17.08 13.36 1.76
N ASP A 71 16.28 13.75 2.75
CA ASP A 71 15.74 15.10 2.96
C ASP A 71 15.06 15.72 1.72
N LEU A 72 14.37 14.88 0.94
CA LEU A 72 13.63 15.31 -0.24
C LEU A 72 12.17 15.69 0.11
N PRO A 73 11.51 16.51 -0.73
CA PRO A 73 10.12 16.91 -0.50
C PRO A 73 9.15 15.72 -0.42
N ALA A 74 8.14 15.81 0.44
CA ALA A 74 7.10 14.80 0.57
C ALA A 74 6.29 14.62 -0.71
N THR A 75 6.16 15.68 -1.53
CA THR A 75 5.55 15.60 -2.87
C THR A 75 6.33 14.70 -3.83
N LEU A 76 7.67 14.69 -3.73
CA LEU A 76 8.53 13.75 -4.45
C LEU A 76 8.27 12.33 -3.97
N GLY A 77 8.20 12.14 -2.64
CA GLY A 77 7.86 10.86 -2.02
C GLY A 77 6.51 10.30 -2.50
N ARG A 78 5.49 11.15 -2.63
CA ARG A 78 4.16 10.80 -3.18
C ARG A 78 4.26 10.36 -4.65
N ASP A 79 4.84 11.21 -5.50
CA ASP A 79 4.91 10.97 -6.94
C ASP A 79 5.74 9.73 -7.26
N PHE A 80 6.87 9.57 -6.54
CA PHE A 80 7.67 8.36 -6.59
C PHE A 80 6.90 7.13 -6.11
N SER A 81 6.12 7.24 -5.03
CA SER A 81 5.30 6.14 -4.52
C SER A 81 4.26 5.68 -5.55
N PHE A 82 3.60 6.59 -6.26
CA PHE A 82 2.73 6.21 -7.38
C PHE A 82 3.51 5.52 -8.50
N ALA A 83 4.63 6.11 -8.95
CA ALA A 83 5.42 5.59 -10.05
C ALA A 83 6.00 4.19 -9.75
N ILE A 84 6.57 3.99 -8.56
CA ILE A 84 7.24 2.74 -8.21
C ILE A 84 6.25 1.61 -7.94
N GLN A 85 5.10 1.93 -7.36
CA GLN A 85 4.06 0.93 -7.10
C GLN A 85 3.30 0.56 -8.38
N ALA A 86 3.16 1.46 -9.35
CA ALA A 86 2.63 1.14 -10.67
C ALA A 86 3.44 0.04 -11.37
N VAL A 87 4.73 -0.12 -11.03
CA VAL A 87 5.56 -1.25 -11.49
C VAL A 87 5.46 -2.42 -10.52
N GLY A 88 5.78 -2.22 -9.24
CA GLY A 88 5.89 -3.29 -8.25
C GLY A 88 4.58 -4.01 -7.95
N MET A 89 3.54 -3.24 -7.62
CA MET A 89 2.24 -3.79 -7.26
C MET A 89 1.55 -4.40 -8.47
N THR A 90 1.76 -3.84 -9.68
CA THR A 90 1.31 -4.47 -10.94
C THR A 90 1.99 -5.81 -11.15
N SER A 91 3.31 -5.88 -11.00
CA SER A 91 4.06 -7.13 -11.11
C SER A 91 3.59 -8.17 -10.08
N ALA A 92 3.41 -7.76 -8.82
CA ALA A 92 2.88 -8.61 -7.76
C ALA A 92 1.44 -9.07 -8.04
N SER A 93 0.59 -8.19 -8.57
CA SER A 93 -0.80 -8.48 -8.96
C SER A 93 -0.86 -9.52 -10.07
N ILE A 94 -0.03 -9.37 -11.11
CA ILE A 94 0.08 -10.36 -12.19
C ILE A 94 0.50 -11.72 -11.61
N TYR A 95 1.51 -11.73 -10.73
CA TYR A 95 1.94 -12.96 -10.04
C TYR A 95 0.84 -13.58 -9.17
N ILE A 96 0.09 -12.77 -8.43
CA ILE A 96 -1.05 -13.17 -7.57
C ILE A 96 -2.15 -13.83 -8.41
N LEU A 97 -2.54 -13.20 -9.52
CA LEU A 97 -3.55 -13.68 -10.45
C LEU A 97 -3.10 -14.97 -11.13
N CYS A 98 -1.85 -15.02 -11.60
CA CYS A 98 -1.25 -16.24 -12.16
C CYS A 98 -1.19 -17.36 -11.12
N SER A 99 -0.92 -17.04 -9.85
CA SER A 99 -0.87 -18.02 -8.77
C SER A 99 -2.26 -18.49 -8.31
N ARG A 100 -3.35 -17.91 -8.84
CA ARG A 100 -4.74 -18.16 -8.43
C ARG A 100 -4.95 -18.02 -6.92
N LYS A 101 -4.38 -16.96 -6.33
CA LYS A 101 -4.69 -16.61 -4.95
C LYS A 101 -6.14 -16.11 -4.89
N GLU A 102 -6.78 -16.39 -3.76
CA GLU A 102 -8.15 -15.94 -3.50
C GLU A 102 -8.17 -14.42 -3.32
N LEU A 103 -9.23 -13.81 -3.85
CA LEU A 103 -9.45 -12.37 -3.88
C LEU A 103 -10.90 -12.11 -3.49
N GLU A 104 -11.12 -11.06 -2.72
CA GLU A 104 -12.46 -10.55 -2.40
C GLU A 104 -12.95 -9.69 -3.57
N TRP A 105 -13.52 -10.36 -4.59
CA TRP A 105 -13.90 -9.71 -5.85
C TRP A 105 -15.03 -8.68 -5.72
N PRO A 106 -16.14 -8.93 -4.99
CA PRO A 106 -17.19 -7.95 -4.79
C PRO A 106 -16.66 -6.58 -4.32
N MET A 107 -15.90 -6.56 -3.23
CA MET A 107 -15.38 -5.34 -2.64
C MET A 107 -14.29 -4.70 -3.52
N LEU A 108 -13.43 -5.52 -4.13
CA LEU A 108 -12.42 -5.03 -5.08
C LEU A 108 -13.05 -4.37 -6.31
N LYS A 109 -14.03 -5.02 -6.95
CA LYS A 109 -14.72 -4.47 -8.14
C LYS A 109 -15.42 -3.15 -7.86
N ALA A 110 -15.93 -2.96 -6.65
CA ALA A 110 -16.52 -1.69 -6.24
C ALA A 110 -15.47 -0.64 -5.85
N ALA A 111 -14.32 -1.05 -5.32
CA ALA A 111 -13.23 -0.13 -4.97
C ALA A 111 -12.50 0.46 -6.19
N LEU A 112 -12.37 -0.31 -7.28
CA LEU A 112 -11.72 0.16 -8.52
C LEU A 112 -12.35 1.44 -9.10
N PRO A 113 -13.67 1.54 -9.37
CA PRO A 113 -14.26 2.78 -9.87
C PRO A 113 -14.17 3.93 -8.85
N GLY A 114 -14.26 3.62 -7.55
CA GLY A 114 -14.02 4.61 -6.50
C GLY A 114 -12.61 5.19 -6.58
N ALA A 115 -11.59 4.36 -6.75
CA ALA A 115 -10.20 4.80 -6.92
C ALA A 115 -9.97 5.54 -8.24
N LEU A 116 -10.63 5.13 -9.32
CA LEU A 116 -10.55 5.79 -10.63
C LEU A 116 -11.01 7.25 -10.56
N ILE A 117 -12.04 7.53 -9.75
CA ILE A 117 -12.60 8.87 -9.57
C ILE A 117 -11.86 9.62 -8.45
N GLY A 118 -11.64 8.97 -7.31
CA GLY A 118 -11.08 9.59 -6.13
C GLY A 118 -9.61 9.97 -6.29
N THR A 119 -8.78 9.14 -6.93
CA THR A 119 -7.35 9.47 -7.10
C THR A 119 -7.14 10.78 -7.88
N PRO A 120 -7.69 10.98 -9.09
CA PRO A 120 -7.49 12.23 -9.83
C PRO A 120 -8.09 13.45 -9.12
N LEU A 121 -9.30 13.33 -8.55
CA LEU A 121 -9.92 14.43 -7.79
C LEU A 121 -9.08 14.78 -6.56
N GLY A 122 -8.50 13.79 -5.90
CA GLY A 122 -7.65 13.98 -4.75
C GLY A 122 -6.36 14.70 -5.13
N ILE A 123 -5.73 14.30 -6.24
CA ILE A 123 -4.54 14.95 -6.76
C ILE A 123 -4.81 16.41 -7.15
N LEU A 124 -5.98 16.70 -7.72
CA LEU A 124 -6.35 18.04 -8.18
C LEU A 124 -6.77 18.99 -7.05
N PHE A 125 -7.56 18.50 -6.09
CA PHE A 125 -8.26 19.37 -5.13
C PHE A 125 -7.82 19.20 -3.68
N VAL A 126 -7.29 18.02 -3.30
CA VAL A 126 -6.96 17.71 -1.91
C VAL A 126 -5.46 17.78 -1.66
N ALA A 127 -4.66 17.13 -2.51
CA ALA A 127 -3.21 17.07 -2.37
C ALA A 127 -2.52 18.45 -2.37
N PRO A 128 -2.96 19.45 -3.15
CA PRO A 128 -2.36 20.80 -3.10
C PRO A 128 -2.61 21.54 -1.78
N LEU A 129 -3.61 21.13 -0.99
CA LEU A 129 -3.91 21.72 0.32
C LEU A 129 -3.02 21.15 1.43
N ALA A 130 -2.33 20.03 1.17
CA ALA A 130 -1.49 19.35 2.15
C ALA A 130 -0.07 19.96 2.16
N SER A 131 0.31 20.55 3.29
CA SER A 131 1.68 21.02 3.50
C SER A 131 2.67 19.85 3.63
N ASP A 132 3.94 20.07 3.33
CA ASP A 132 4.99 19.04 3.41
C ASP A 132 5.03 18.34 4.79
N LEU A 133 5.00 19.13 5.87
CA LEU A 133 4.95 18.60 7.24
C LEU A 133 3.66 17.80 7.49
N PHE A 134 2.52 18.25 6.98
CA PHE A 134 1.26 17.52 7.13
C PHE A 134 1.33 16.16 6.43
N ILE A 135 1.92 16.06 5.23
CA ILE A 135 2.08 14.79 4.52
C ILE A 135 2.94 13.82 5.34
N LYS A 136 4.09 14.30 5.85
CA LYS A 136 5.01 13.51 6.68
C LYS A 136 4.33 13.00 7.94
N LEU A 137 3.62 13.86 8.66
CA LEU A 137 2.94 13.50 9.91
C LEU A 137 1.71 12.62 9.67
N LEU A 138 0.91 12.88 8.62
CA LEU A 138 -0.21 12.04 8.24
C LEU A 138 0.25 10.61 7.94
N PHE A 139 1.29 10.49 7.10
CA PHE A 139 1.92 9.21 6.78
C PHE A 139 2.38 8.51 8.07
N ALA A 140 3.21 9.18 8.86
CA ALA A 140 3.84 8.59 10.03
C ALA A 140 2.81 8.17 11.09
N SER A 141 1.83 9.02 11.38
CA SER A 141 0.78 8.72 12.36
C SER A 141 -0.08 7.55 11.93
N MET A 142 -0.51 7.50 10.66
CA MET A 142 -1.38 6.44 10.19
C MET A 142 -0.68 5.07 10.17
N TRP A 143 0.58 5.03 9.73
CA TRP A 143 1.38 3.79 9.75
C TRP A 143 1.71 3.34 11.18
N CYS A 144 1.99 4.28 12.08
CA CYS A 144 2.19 3.98 13.50
C CYS A 144 0.96 3.31 14.10
N SER A 145 -0.24 3.85 13.86
CA SER A 145 -1.50 3.27 14.34
C SER A 145 -1.76 1.90 13.76
N PHE A 146 -1.48 1.70 12.47
CA PHE A 146 -1.55 0.39 11.84
C PHE A 146 -0.62 -0.61 12.53
N GLY A 147 0.64 -0.21 12.75
CA GLY A 147 1.66 -1.04 13.39
C GLY A 147 1.30 -1.40 14.84
N LEU A 148 0.90 -0.42 15.64
CA LEU A 148 0.50 -0.62 17.04
C LEU A 148 -0.71 -1.55 17.17
N LEU A 149 -1.72 -1.40 16.31
CA LEU A 149 -2.87 -2.30 16.32
C LEU A 149 -2.44 -3.74 15.99
N HIS A 150 -1.63 -3.92 14.95
CA HIS A 150 -1.17 -5.24 14.54
C HIS A 150 -0.31 -5.88 15.62
N LEU A 151 0.60 -5.15 16.25
CA LEU A 151 1.39 -5.67 17.38
C LEU A 151 0.50 -6.12 18.54
N ARG A 152 -0.53 -5.32 18.87
CA ARG A 152 -1.47 -5.64 19.96
C ARG A 152 -2.37 -6.84 19.65
N ARG A 153 -2.81 -7.00 18.40
CA ARG A 153 -3.85 -7.95 17.99
C ARG A 153 -3.35 -9.05 17.05
N ILE A 154 -2.04 -9.22 16.91
CA ILE A 154 -1.43 -10.13 15.93
C ILE A 154 -1.96 -11.56 16.05
N ASN A 155 -2.13 -12.06 17.27
CA ASN A 155 -2.56 -13.44 17.52
C ASN A 155 -4.00 -13.68 17.08
N GLU A 156 -4.86 -12.66 17.15
CA GLU A 156 -6.28 -12.76 16.78
C GLU A 156 -6.42 -12.65 15.27
N ILE A 157 -5.80 -11.63 14.67
CA ILE A 157 -5.81 -11.37 13.23
C ILE A 157 -5.25 -12.54 12.43
N THR A 158 -4.19 -13.19 12.92
CA THR A 158 -3.54 -14.30 12.21
C THR A 158 -4.27 -15.63 12.34
N ARG A 159 -5.30 -15.73 13.20
CA ARG A 159 -6.11 -16.94 13.40
C ARG A 159 -7.36 -16.98 12.53
N TYR A 160 -7.69 -15.91 11.80
CA TYR A 160 -8.85 -15.91 10.92
C TYR A 160 -8.67 -16.89 9.76
N GLU A 161 -9.69 -17.71 9.52
CA GLU A 161 -9.78 -18.64 8.40
C GLU A 161 -11.01 -18.31 7.57
N GLY A 162 -10.83 -18.18 6.25
CA GLY A 162 -11.90 -17.75 5.34
C GLY A 162 -12.28 -16.28 5.53
N MET A 163 -13.57 -15.96 5.44
CA MET A 163 -14.11 -14.62 5.64
C MET A 163 -15.52 -14.73 6.20
N THR A 164 -15.92 -13.79 7.05
CA THR A 164 -17.31 -13.74 7.52
C THR A 164 -18.20 -13.36 6.33
N PRO A 165 -19.20 -14.18 5.93
CA PRO A 165 -20.04 -13.89 4.78
C PRO A 165 -20.83 -12.60 5.03
N HIS A 166 -20.80 -11.68 4.07
CA HIS A 166 -21.61 -10.46 4.06
C HIS A 166 -22.51 -10.45 2.82
N ASP A 167 -23.53 -9.61 2.83
CA ASP A 167 -24.34 -9.35 1.64
C ASP A 167 -23.51 -8.57 0.61
N LYS A 168 -23.68 -8.91 -0.68
CA LYS A 168 -23.00 -8.23 -1.78
C LYS A 168 -23.24 -6.72 -1.77
N ALA A 169 -24.43 -6.27 -1.37
CA ALA A 169 -24.72 -4.85 -1.27
C ALA A 169 -23.83 -4.12 -0.25
N PHE A 170 -23.46 -4.79 0.85
CA PHE A 170 -22.52 -4.28 1.83
C PHE A 170 -21.10 -4.19 1.23
N ASP A 171 -20.62 -5.27 0.61
CA ASP A 171 -19.28 -5.32 0.01
C ASP A 171 -19.11 -4.24 -1.06
N TYR A 172 -20.14 -4.02 -1.89
CA TYR A 172 -20.12 -2.97 -2.91
C TYR A 172 -20.07 -1.56 -2.30
N LYS A 173 -20.86 -1.29 -1.24
CA LYS A 173 -20.87 0.01 -0.57
C LYS A 173 -19.54 0.29 0.10
N VAL A 174 -19.00 -0.68 0.84
CA VAL A 174 -17.70 -0.56 1.51
C VAL A 174 -16.59 -0.39 0.48
N GLY A 175 -16.58 -1.23 -0.56
CA GLY A 175 -15.60 -1.15 -1.64
C GLY A 175 -15.60 0.23 -2.30
N MET A 176 -16.75 0.73 -2.74
CA MET A 176 -16.86 2.07 -3.34
C MET A 176 -16.41 3.18 -2.37
N THR A 177 -16.81 3.10 -1.10
CA THR A 177 -16.43 4.10 -0.09
C THR A 177 -14.93 4.10 0.16
N VAL A 178 -14.32 2.93 0.35
CA VAL A 178 -12.87 2.78 0.52
C VAL A 178 -12.13 3.25 -0.72
N GLY A 179 -12.59 2.82 -1.90
CA GLY A 179 -12.03 3.21 -3.18
C GLY A 179 -12.04 4.72 -3.36
N LEU A 180 -13.18 5.37 -3.14
CA LEU A 180 -13.35 6.81 -3.32
C LEU A 180 -12.64 7.60 -2.23
N PHE A 181 -13.00 7.43 -0.96
CA PHE A 181 -12.47 8.25 0.13
C PHE A 181 -11.00 7.94 0.42
N GLY A 182 -10.62 6.67 0.46
CA GLY A 182 -9.23 6.28 0.71
C GLY A 182 -8.27 6.79 -0.38
N SER A 183 -8.72 6.80 -1.64
CA SER A 183 -7.91 7.35 -2.72
C SER A 183 -7.92 8.88 -2.80
N LEU A 184 -9.09 9.51 -2.58
CA LEU A 184 -9.28 10.96 -2.60
C LEU A 184 -8.45 11.67 -1.53
N THR A 185 -8.30 11.04 -0.37
CA THR A 185 -7.65 11.63 0.80
C THR A 185 -6.23 11.11 1.00
N VAL A 186 -6.05 9.81 1.25
CA VAL A 186 -4.74 9.30 1.68
C VAL A 186 -3.85 8.99 0.50
N ALA A 187 -4.34 8.25 -0.49
CA ALA A 187 -3.51 7.87 -1.63
C ALA A 187 -3.09 9.09 -2.46
N SER A 188 -3.99 10.05 -2.70
CA SER A 188 -3.67 11.28 -3.43
C SER A 188 -2.63 12.16 -2.73
N ILE A 189 -2.58 12.16 -1.39
CA ILE A 189 -1.63 12.96 -0.60
C ILE A 189 -0.29 12.24 -0.47
N THR A 190 -0.29 10.94 -0.20
CA THR A 190 0.92 10.18 0.19
C THR A 190 1.45 9.25 -0.91
N GLY A 191 0.66 8.97 -1.95
CA GLY A 191 1.00 8.04 -3.03
C GLY A 191 0.79 6.57 -2.66
N VAL A 192 0.35 6.28 -1.43
CA VAL A 192 0.13 4.94 -0.86
C VAL A 192 -1.11 4.88 0.03
N GLY A 193 -1.46 3.70 0.55
CA GLY A 193 -2.36 3.56 1.71
C GLY A 193 -3.76 3.11 1.40
N ILE A 194 -4.22 3.16 0.14
CA ILE A 194 -5.53 2.60 -0.21
C ILE A 194 -5.59 1.08 0.00
N ASP A 195 -4.46 0.38 -0.21
CA ASP A 195 -4.30 -1.02 0.16
C ASP A 195 -4.52 -1.24 1.65
N MET A 196 -3.91 -0.40 2.48
CA MET A 196 -4.07 -0.46 3.92
C MET A 196 -5.53 -0.25 4.32
N PHE A 197 -6.23 0.74 3.75
CA PHE A 197 -7.67 0.94 4.03
C PHE A 197 -8.49 -0.31 3.69
N LEU A 198 -8.37 -0.81 2.46
CA LEU A 198 -9.13 -1.99 2.04
C LEU A 198 -8.82 -3.20 2.91
N TYR A 199 -7.53 -3.42 3.20
CA TYR A 199 -7.08 -4.47 4.10
C TYR A 199 -7.69 -4.32 5.50
N MET A 200 -7.75 -3.12 6.07
CA MET A 200 -8.31 -2.90 7.41
C MET A 200 -9.80 -3.22 7.46
N PHE A 201 -10.56 -2.90 6.41
CA PHE A 201 -11.95 -3.33 6.30
C PHE A 201 -12.07 -4.86 6.17
N LEU A 202 -11.26 -5.49 5.32
CA LEU A 202 -11.29 -6.95 5.15
C LEU A 202 -10.94 -7.67 6.46
N VAL A 203 -9.86 -7.26 7.12
CA VAL A 203 -9.31 -7.98 8.28
C VAL A 203 -10.03 -7.64 9.57
N LEU A 204 -10.29 -6.36 9.86
CA LEU A 204 -10.89 -5.97 11.13
C LEU A 204 -12.41 -6.05 11.12
N TRP A 205 -13.04 -5.66 10.01
CA TRP A 205 -14.50 -5.66 9.92
C TRP A 205 -15.03 -7.01 9.45
N CYS A 206 -14.44 -7.57 8.40
CA CYS A 206 -14.95 -8.82 7.81
C CYS A 206 -14.28 -10.08 8.38
N HIS A 207 -13.26 -9.93 9.23
CA HIS A 207 -12.42 -11.03 9.74
C HIS A 207 -11.92 -11.96 8.62
N ALA A 208 -11.50 -11.37 7.50
CA ALA A 208 -10.94 -12.10 6.38
C ALA A 208 -9.53 -12.63 6.70
N ASP A 209 -9.22 -13.85 6.23
CA ASP A 209 -7.87 -14.40 6.24
C ASP A 209 -6.94 -13.45 5.46
N LEU A 210 -5.76 -13.23 6.02
CA LEU A 210 -4.67 -12.48 5.40
C LEU A 210 -4.28 -13.03 4.02
N LYS A 211 -4.60 -14.29 3.71
CA LYS A 211 -4.46 -14.91 2.39
C LYS A 211 -5.37 -14.32 1.33
N ILE A 212 -6.50 -13.73 1.72
CA ILE A 212 -7.46 -13.07 0.84
C ILE A 212 -7.25 -11.56 0.91
N ALA A 213 -7.09 -11.01 2.12
CA ALA A 213 -7.02 -9.56 2.33
C ALA A 213 -5.81 -8.90 1.66
N ILE A 214 -4.60 -9.46 1.84
CA ILE A 214 -3.37 -8.88 1.29
C ILE A 214 -3.38 -8.91 -0.24
N PRO A 215 -3.68 -10.04 -0.92
CA PRO A 215 -3.75 -10.02 -2.38
C PRO A 215 -4.81 -9.06 -2.94
N THR A 216 -5.96 -8.95 -2.27
CA THR A 216 -7.04 -8.05 -2.70
C THR A 216 -6.61 -6.59 -2.62
N SER A 217 -5.95 -6.20 -1.52
CA SER A 217 -5.45 -4.84 -1.36
C SER A 217 -4.29 -4.50 -2.30
N VAL A 218 -3.40 -5.46 -2.59
CA VAL A 218 -2.29 -5.28 -3.55
C VAL A 218 -2.82 -4.96 -4.96
N VAL A 219 -3.87 -5.65 -5.41
CA VAL A 219 -4.49 -5.39 -6.72
C VAL A 219 -5.12 -4.00 -6.76
N LEU A 220 -5.78 -3.57 -5.68
CA LEU A 220 -6.33 -2.22 -5.60
C LEU A 220 -5.23 -1.16 -5.67
N MET A 221 -4.15 -1.30 -4.89
CA MET A 221 -3.02 -0.36 -4.92
C MET A 221 -2.35 -0.30 -6.29
N ALA A 222 -2.16 -1.45 -6.97
CA ALA A 222 -1.63 -1.47 -8.33
C ALA A 222 -2.45 -0.60 -9.28
N PHE A 223 -3.78 -0.76 -9.24
CA PHE A 223 -4.69 0.05 -10.04
C PHE A 223 -4.64 1.53 -9.67
N THR A 224 -4.74 1.86 -8.38
CA THR A 224 -4.66 3.25 -7.90
C THR A 224 -3.34 3.92 -8.28
N SER A 225 -2.21 3.20 -8.23
CA SER A 225 -0.92 3.71 -8.64
C SER A 225 -0.85 4.02 -10.13
N LEU A 226 -1.41 3.16 -10.98
CA LEU A 226 -1.52 3.42 -12.41
C LEU A 226 -2.38 4.66 -12.70
N VAL A 227 -3.52 4.80 -12.02
CA VAL A 227 -4.38 5.99 -12.13
C VAL A 227 -3.65 7.24 -11.64
N GLY A 228 -2.96 7.16 -10.50
CA GLY A 228 -2.24 8.27 -9.90
C GLY A 228 -1.11 8.78 -10.78
N ILE A 229 -0.23 7.88 -11.27
CA ILE A 229 0.86 8.29 -12.16
C ILE A 229 0.33 8.81 -13.49
N ALA A 230 -0.71 8.20 -14.05
CA ALA A 230 -1.34 8.69 -15.28
C ALA A 230 -1.93 10.10 -15.09
N ALA A 231 -2.65 10.35 -13.99
CA ALA A 231 -3.17 11.67 -13.68
C ALA A 231 -2.05 12.71 -13.54
N LYS A 232 -0.96 12.39 -12.82
CA LYS A 232 0.20 13.28 -12.66
C LYS A 232 0.89 13.59 -13.98
N LEU A 233 1.05 12.59 -14.85
CA LEU A 233 1.64 12.77 -16.19
C LEU A 233 0.74 13.61 -17.10
N LEU A 234 -0.58 13.39 -17.07
CA LEU A 234 -1.55 14.17 -17.86
C LEU A 234 -1.62 15.64 -17.42
N LEU A 235 -1.44 15.90 -16.12
CA LEU A 235 -1.39 17.26 -15.57
C LEU A 235 -0.05 17.95 -15.77
N GLY A 236 1.00 17.22 -16.18
CA GLY A 236 2.35 17.76 -16.33
C GLY A 236 3.01 18.15 -15.00
N ASP A 237 2.50 17.66 -13.87
CA ASP A 237 2.88 18.08 -12.51
C ASP A 237 3.77 17.05 -11.81
N LEU A 238 4.52 16.22 -12.55
CA LEU A 238 5.38 15.22 -11.92
C LEU A 238 6.59 15.90 -11.27
N GLN A 239 6.79 15.68 -9.96
CA GLN A 239 7.88 16.29 -9.21
C GLN A 239 9.26 15.90 -9.81
N PRO A 240 10.16 16.87 -10.04
CA PRO A 240 11.54 16.59 -10.48
C PRO A 240 12.25 15.66 -9.50
N GLY A 241 13.06 14.71 -10.00
CA GLY A 241 13.71 13.68 -9.19
C GLY A 241 12.89 12.39 -9.08
N THR A 242 11.58 12.41 -9.34
CA THR A 242 10.77 11.18 -9.34
C THR A 242 11.21 10.21 -10.43
N PHE A 243 11.47 10.70 -11.64
CA PHE A 243 11.82 9.86 -12.78
C PHE A 243 13.19 9.19 -12.61
N GLU A 244 14.17 9.93 -12.10
CA GLU A 244 15.54 9.46 -11.90
C GLU A 244 15.62 8.38 -10.82
N ASN A 245 14.94 8.60 -9.70
CA ASN A 245 14.80 7.60 -8.65
C ASN A 245 14.02 6.38 -9.14
N TRP A 246 12.96 6.59 -9.92
CA TRP A 246 12.18 5.50 -10.52
C TRP A 246 13.04 4.68 -11.47
N LEU A 247 13.88 5.31 -12.28
CA LEU A 247 14.74 4.64 -13.24
C LEU A 247 15.68 3.63 -12.56
N ALA A 248 16.25 4.01 -11.41
CA ALA A 248 17.11 3.14 -10.62
C ALA A 248 16.34 2.02 -9.91
N ALA A 249 15.17 2.33 -9.34
CA ALA A 249 14.44 1.41 -8.46
C ALA A 249 13.47 0.46 -9.20
N ALA A 250 12.87 0.88 -10.31
CA ALA A 250 11.87 0.11 -11.06
C ALA A 250 12.33 -1.32 -11.42
N PRO A 251 13.55 -1.57 -11.92
CA PRO A 251 14.00 -2.93 -12.23
C PRO A 251 14.10 -3.83 -11.00
N ILE A 252 14.46 -3.28 -9.84
CA ILE A 252 14.54 -4.06 -8.59
C ILE A 252 13.13 -4.43 -8.13
N VAL A 253 12.22 -3.45 -8.17
CA VAL A 253 10.87 -3.58 -7.63
C VAL A 253 9.99 -4.51 -8.47
N ALA A 254 10.19 -4.53 -9.80
CA ALA A 254 9.49 -5.41 -10.72
C ALA A 254 9.63 -6.90 -10.33
N ILE A 255 10.77 -7.30 -9.76
CA ILE A 255 11.01 -8.67 -9.27
C ILE A 255 10.73 -8.78 -7.78
N GLY A 256 11.20 -7.82 -6.97
CA GLY A 256 11.17 -7.93 -5.52
C GLY A 256 9.76 -7.98 -4.93
N ALA A 257 8.78 -7.29 -5.53
CA ALA A 257 7.40 -7.34 -5.06
C ALA A 257 6.73 -8.72 -5.26
N PRO A 258 6.76 -9.33 -6.45
CA PRO A 258 6.35 -10.73 -6.63
C PRO A 258 7.08 -11.71 -5.71
N LEU A 259 8.38 -11.52 -5.48
CA LEU A 259 9.16 -12.35 -4.57
C LEU A 259 8.66 -12.23 -3.13
N GLY A 260 8.33 -11.03 -2.65
CA GLY A 260 7.69 -10.82 -1.35
C GLY A 260 6.40 -11.62 -1.20
N ALA A 261 5.53 -11.57 -2.21
CA ALA A 261 4.28 -12.33 -2.24
C ALA A 261 4.50 -13.86 -2.25
N LEU A 262 5.54 -14.33 -2.95
CA LEU A 262 5.95 -15.74 -2.95
C LEU A 262 6.48 -16.18 -1.58
N VAL A 263 7.40 -15.41 -1.00
CA VAL A 263 8.07 -15.75 0.26
C VAL A 263 7.08 -15.79 1.42
N VAL A 264 6.19 -14.80 1.53
CA VAL A 264 5.19 -14.76 2.60
C VAL A 264 4.21 -15.93 2.52
N SER A 265 4.00 -16.47 1.31
CA SER A 265 3.18 -17.67 1.12
C SER A 265 3.84 -18.96 1.64
N ARG A 266 5.16 -18.94 1.90
CA ARG A 266 5.91 -20.07 2.46
C ARG A 266 6.27 -19.90 3.93
N ILE A 267 6.72 -18.71 4.35
CA ILE A 267 7.18 -18.44 5.72
C ILE A 267 6.00 -18.12 6.66
N GLY A 268 4.85 -17.74 6.09
CA GLY A 268 3.69 -17.27 6.85
C GLY A 268 3.72 -15.75 7.02
N ARG A 269 2.55 -15.16 7.26
CA ARG A 269 2.35 -13.69 7.28
C ARG A 269 2.65 -13.05 8.62
N ARG A 270 2.61 -13.83 9.71
CA ARG A 270 2.80 -13.35 11.08
C ARG A 270 4.18 -12.71 11.32
N PRO A 271 5.32 -13.37 10.98
CA PRO A 271 6.64 -12.78 11.24
C PRO A 271 6.84 -11.48 10.45
N THR A 272 6.44 -11.47 9.18
CA THR A 272 6.53 -10.29 8.32
C THR A 272 5.72 -9.13 8.89
N LEU A 273 4.46 -9.36 9.30
CA LEU A 273 3.63 -8.32 9.90
C LEU A 273 4.23 -7.76 11.20
N ILE A 274 4.86 -8.58 12.04
CA ILE A 274 5.52 -8.12 13.27
C ILE A 274 6.69 -7.19 12.94
N VAL A 275 7.64 -7.64 12.11
CA VAL A 275 8.82 -6.85 11.71
C VAL A 275 8.38 -5.52 11.14
N VAL A 276 7.43 -5.57 10.23
CA VAL A 276 6.95 -4.40 9.51
C VAL A 276 6.15 -3.45 10.41
N SER A 277 5.41 -3.97 11.39
CA SER A 277 4.71 -3.15 12.37
C SER A 277 5.69 -2.44 13.33
N ILE A 278 6.78 -3.10 13.72
CA ILE A 278 7.87 -2.46 14.48
C ILE A 278 8.50 -1.34 13.65
N LEU A 279 8.76 -1.59 12.36
CA LEU A 279 9.29 -0.56 11.45
C LEU A 279 8.39 0.68 11.42
N CYS A 280 7.06 0.53 11.36
CA CYS A 280 6.15 1.68 11.38
C CYS A 280 6.25 2.51 12.66
N VAL A 281 6.35 1.85 13.82
CA VAL A 281 6.46 2.54 15.12
C VAL A 281 7.81 3.26 15.21
N VAL A 282 8.89 2.62 14.80
CA VAL A 282 10.23 3.21 14.74
C VAL A 282 10.24 4.40 13.77
N GLN A 283 9.61 4.26 12.60
CA GLN A 283 9.53 5.32 11.61
C GLN A 283 8.78 6.54 12.13
N PHE A 284 7.71 6.36 12.92
CA PHE A 284 7.02 7.47 13.56
C PHE A 284 7.90 8.20 14.56
N ALA A 285 8.60 7.46 15.43
CA ALA A 285 9.56 8.05 16.35
C ALA A 285 10.69 8.80 15.60
N TRP A 286 11.22 8.20 14.53
CA TRP A 286 12.21 8.84 13.66
C TRP A 286 11.66 10.14 13.08
N THR A 287 10.44 10.13 12.54
CA THR A 287 9.81 11.32 11.93
C THR A 287 9.74 12.47 12.93
N LEU A 288 9.35 12.19 14.18
CA LEU A 288 9.29 13.21 15.24
C LEU A 288 10.69 13.77 15.60
N VAL A 289 11.71 12.92 15.63
CA VAL A 289 13.09 13.35 15.95
C VAL A 289 13.72 14.14 14.79
N HIS A 290 13.44 13.71 13.57
CA HIS A 290 13.95 14.33 12.35
C HIS A 290 13.34 15.72 12.15
N GLU A 291 12.01 15.84 12.27
CA GLU A 291 11.28 17.11 12.10
C GLU A 291 11.26 17.99 13.36
N ARG A 292 12.07 17.70 14.38
CA ARG A 292 12.04 18.41 15.68
C ARG A 292 12.18 19.93 15.58
N ALA A 293 12.89 20.44 14.56
CA ALA A 293 13.08 21.87 14.34
C ALA A 293 11.82 22.54 13.76
N SER A 294 11.04 21.79 12.97
CA SER A 294 9.80 22.22 12.32
C SER A 294 8.56 21.98 13.19
N LEU A 295 8.69 21.11 14.21
CA LEU A 295 7.60 20.70 15.08
C LEU A 295 7.32 21.72 16.18
N THR A 296 6.19 22.41 16.05
CA THR A 296 5.59 23.11 17.18
C THR A 296 4.93 22.11 18.13
N PRO A 297 4.74 22.46 19.43
CA PRO A 297 3.97 21.62 20.36
C PRO A 297 2.57 21.27 19.84
N TRP A 298 1.97 22.16 19.05
CA TRP A 298 0.68 21.93 18.40
C TRP A 298 0.75 20.82 17.34
N ASN A 299 1.73 20.87 16.44
CA ASN A 299 1.87 19.87 15.38
C ASN A 299 2.28 18.49 15.94
N ALA A 300 3.14 18.48 16.95
CA ALA A 300 3.49 17.25 17.68
C ALA A 300 2.26 16.66 18.40
N GLY A 301 1.48 17.50 19.09
CA GLY A 301 0.22 17.12 19.71
C GLY A 301 -0.80 16.59 18.69
N ALA A 302 -0.92 17.23 17.52
CA ALA A 302 -1.79 16.79 16.44
C ALA A 302 -1.34 15.44 15.85
N ALA A 303 -0.04 15.20 15.69
CA ALA A 303 0.47 13.92 15.21
C ALA A 303 0.17 12.78 16.18
N LEU A 304 0.40 12.99 17.49
CA LEU A 304 0.08 12.03 18.55
C LEU A 304 -1.43 11.80 18.67
N LEU A 305 -2.22 12.87 18.60
CA LEU A 305 -3.68 12.78 18.58
C LEU A 305 -4.15 11.99 17.35
N GLY A 306 -3.54 12.22 16.19
CA GLY A 306 -3.78 11.44 14.97
C GLY A 306 -3.54 9.95 15.18
N VAL A 307 -2.43 9.58 15.85
CA VAL A 307 -2.15 8.17 16.19
C VAL A 307 -3.28 7.59 17.04
N VAL A 308 -3.71 8.30 18.08
CA VAL A 308 -4.80 7.88 18.97
C VAL A 308 -6.12 7.76 18.21
N LEU A 309 -6.47 8.74 17.39
CA LEU A 309 -7.71 8.74 16.61
C LEU A 309 -7.77 7.57 15.62
N PHE A 310 -6.69 7.32 14.87
CA PHE A 310 -6.64 6.16 13.98
C PHE A 310 -6.69 4.84 14.75
N LEU A 311 -6.05 4.75 15.92
CA LEU A 311 -6.15 3.55 16.77
C LEU A 311 -7.57 3.33 17.27
N LEU A 312 -8.27 4.38 17.69
CA LEU A 312 -9.66 4.29 18.11
C LEU A 312 -10.56 3.87 16.96
N LEU A 313 -10.38 4.44 15.77
CA LEU A 313 -11.09 4.04 14.56
C LEU A 313 -10.86 2.55 14.25
N PHE A 314 -9.62 2.08 14.26
CA PHE A 314 -9.32 0.68 14.00
C PHE A 314 -9.86 -0.26 15.08
N GLN A 315 -9.80 0.16 16.35
CA GLN A 315 -10.35 -0.61 17.47
C GLN A 315 -11.87 -0.68 17.40
N ASP A 316 -12.54 0.39 16.95
CA ASP A 316 -13.98 0.41 16.73
C ASP A 316 -14.37 -0.53 15.58
N MET A 317 -13.70 -0.44 14.43
CA MET A 317 -13.88 -1.36 13.30
C MET A 317 -13.73 -2.83 13.72
N TYR A 318 -12.69 -3.12 14.51
CA TYR A 318 -12.48 -4.46 15.07
C TYR A 318 -13.65 -4.89 15.99
N SER A 319 -14.12 -4.00 16.87
CA SER A 319 -15.25 -4.31 17.76
C SER A 319 -16.56 -4.58 17.01
N HIS A 320 -16.78 -3.86 15.90
CA HIS A 320 -17.89 -4.07 14.99
C HIS A 320 -17.78 -5.42 14.29
N GLY A 321 -16.61 -5.77 13.78
CA GLY A 321 -16.34 -7.09 13.19
C GLY A 321 -16.60 -8.25 14.15
N VAL A 322 -16.18 -8.13 15.42
CA VAL A 322 -16.47 -9.14 16.46
C VAL A 322 -17.97 -9.28 16.71
N ARG A 323 -18.72 -8.18 16.78
CA ARG A 323 -20.18 -8.22 16.99
C ARG A 323 -20.91 -8.88 15.81
N LEU A 324 -20.51 -8.55 14.58
CA LEU A 324 -21.06 -9.16 13.36
C LEU A 324 -20.76 -10.66 13.27
N ALA A 325 -19.52 -11.06 13.54
CA ALA A 325 -19.11 -12.45 13.53
C ALA A 325 -19.88 -13.29 14.58
N ARG A 326 -20.18 -12.72 15.75
CA ARG A 326 -21.02 -13.39 16.77
C ARG A 326 -22.45 -13.59 16.30
N ARG A 327 -23.07 -12.58 15.67
CA ARG A 327 -24.44 -12.68 15.13
C ARG A 327 -24.56 -13.76 14.05
N SER A 328 -23.64 -13.77 13.09
CA SER A 328 -23.62 -14.78 12.02
C SER A 328 -23.41 -16.23 12.53
N ARG A 329 -22.74 -16.40 13.66
CA ARG A 329 -22.60 -17.72 14.32
C ARG A 329 -23.88 -18.12 15.06
N GLY A 330 -24.55 -17.18 15.71
CA GLY A 330 -25.82 -17.42 16.40
C GLY A 330 -26.95 -17.82 15.45
N GLU A 331 -27.09 -17.12 14.31
CA GLU A 331 -28.07 -17.45 13.27
C GLU A 331 -27.84 -18.86 12.71
N ARG A 332 -26.57 -19.26 12.49
CA ARG A 332 -26.25 -20.60 12.00
C ARG A 332 -26.56 -21.72 12.98
N SER A 333 -26.49 -21.47 14.29
CA SER A 333 -26.87 -22.46 15.32
C SER A 333 -28.38 -22.60 15.49
N GLU A 334 -29.17 -21.59 15.14
CA GLU A 334 -30.65 -21.67 15.19
C GLU A 334 -31.24 -22.35 13.95
N THR A 335 -30.52 -22.35 12.82
CA THR A 335 -30.96 -22.98 11.56
C THR A 335 -30.48 -24.42 11.36
N ALA A 336 -29.68 -24.97 12.29
CA ALA A 336 -29.11 -26.33 12.23
C ALA A 336 -29.79 -27.25 13.25
#